data_AF-A0A953TPU8-F1
#
_entry.id   AF-A0A953TPU8-F1
#
_cell.length_a   1.000
_cell.length_b   1.000
_cell.length_c   1.000
_cell.angle_alpha   90.00
_cell.angle_beta   90.00
_cell.angle_gamma   90.00
#
_symmetry.space_group_name_H-M   'P 1'
#
loop_
_entity.id
_entity.type
_entity.pdbx_description
1 polymer ?
#
loop_
_entity_poly.entity_id
_entity_poly.type
_entity_poly.pdbx_seq_one_letter_code
_entity_poly.pdbx_strand_id
1 'polypeptide(L)'
;MGTVLTEKEQKDYLLSRINESVNFTYPEPPYDFEGTLKDRFVEKSGEDDYVTYWNIIDLIEFKGENEDWLRVTYYRYKKKAIPPKKRTGWVFAGQTSLSNPMSQFEELFIRAIKEKQWMRTLFREILKQCPDLK
;
A
#
# COMPACT_ATOMS: atom_id res chain seq x y z
N MET A 1 -8.04 -29.64 -3.42
CA MET A 1 -8.49 -28.33 -2.88
C MET A 1 -7.23 -27.58 -2.50
N GLY A 2 -7.02 -26.35 -3.00
CA GLY A 2 -5.86 -25.56 -2.62
C GLY A 2 -5.99 -25.11 -1.16
N THR A 3 -4.92 -25.21 -0.38
CA THR A 3 -4.91 -24.77 1.02
C THR A 3 -5.06 -23.25 1.09
N VAL A 4 -5.99 -22.77 1.93
CA VAL A 4 -6.17 -21.35 2.22
C VAL A 4 -5.03 -20.92 3.15
N LEU A 5 -4.33 -19.84 2.78
CA LEU A 5 -3.26 -19.28 3.60
C LEU A 5 -3.85 -18.73 4.90
N THR A 6 -3.19 -19.01 6.01
CA THR A 6 -3.44 -18.37 7.31
C THR A 6 -3.16 -16.87 7.24
N GLU A 7 -3.67 -16.10 8.20
CA GLU A 7 -3.42 -14.66 8.30
C GLU A 7 -1.92 -14.34 8.36
N LYS A 8 -1.16 -15.14 9.13
CA LYS A 8 0.29 -14.99 9.24
C LYS A 8 0.98 -15.23 7.89
N GLU A 9 0.68 -16.34 7.22
CA GLU A 9 1.26 -16.64 5.90
C GLU A 9 0.88 -15.58 4.86
N GLN A 10 -0.31 -15.00 4.98
CA GLN A 10 -0.75 -13.91 4.13
C GLN A 10 0.08 -12.63 4.36
N LYS A 11 0.26 -12.24 5.63
CA LYS A 11 1.09 -11.08 6.00
C LYS A 11 2.55 -11.29 5.58
N ASP A 12 3.10 -12.46 5.87
CA ASP A 12 4.47 -12.84 5.51
C ASP A 12 4.68 -12.77 3.99
N TYR A 13 3.72 -13.24 3.19
CA TYR A 13 3.76 -13.10 1.73
C TYR A 13 3.78 -11.65 1.26
N LEU A 14 2.99 -10.76 1.89
CA LEU A 14 2.94 -9.35 1.49
C LEU A 14 4.25 -8.63 1.84
N LEU A 15 4.83 -8.95 3.00
CA LEU A 15 6.11 -8.41 3.47
C LEU A 15 7.30 -8.99 2.69
N SER A 16 7.23 -10.24 2.21
CA SER A 16 8.31 -10.85 1.43
C SER A 16 8.57 -10.15 0.10
N ARG A 17 7.74 -9.17 -0.28
CA ARG A 17 7.88 -8.36 -1.51
C ARG A 17 8.81 -7.16 -1.34
N ILE A 18 9.21 -6.84 -0.10
CA ILE A 18 10.21 -5.81 0.15
C ILE A 18 11.51 -6.19 -0.59
N ASN A 19 12.16 -5.19 -1.19
CA ASN A 19 13.29 -5.27 -2.11
C ASN A 19 12.99 -5.90 -3.48
N GLU A 20 11.73 -6.25 -3.80
CA GLU A 20 11.35 -6.63 -5.16
C GLU A 20 11.09 -5.40 -6.05
N SER A 21 11.24 -5.60 -7.36
CA SER A 21 10.96 -4.58 -8.37
C SER A 21 9.46 -4.26 -8.43
N VAL A 22 9.14 -2.98 -8.59
CA VAL A 22 7.80 -2.46 -8.86
C VAL A 22 7.78 -1.76 -10.21
N ASN A 23 6.72 -1.98 -10.97
CA ASN A 23 6.50 -1.34 -12.27
C ASN A 23 5.14 -0.66 -12.28
N PHE A 24 5.13 0.61 -12.65
CA PHE A 24 3.92 1.41 -12.80
C PHE A 24 3.73 1.64 -14.29
N THR A 25 2.61 1.15 -14.81
CA THR A 25 2.24 1.34 -16.21
C THR A 25 1.10 2.33 -16.27
N TYR A 26 1.35 3.50 -16.85
CA TYR A 26 0.30 4.47 -17.11
C TYR A 26 -0.31 4.24 -18.50
N PRO A 27 -1.62 4.51 -18.69
CA PRO A 27 -2.26 4.33 -19.99
C PRO A 27 -1.66 5.17 -21.12
N GLU A 28 -1.01 6.29 -20.77
CA GLU A 28 -0.44 7.25 -21.69
C GLU A 28 1.10 7.24 -21.56
N PRO A 29 1.85 6.84 -22.60
CA PRO A 29 3.31 6.98 -22.63
C PRO A 29 3.74 8.45 -22.47
N PRO A 30 4.95 8.75 -21.95
CA PRO A 30 6.08 7.84 -21.68
C PRO A 30 6.21 7.39 -20.20
N TYR A 31 5.16 7.47 -19.39
CA TYR A 31 5.27 7.41 -17.93
C TYR A 31 5.28 5.99 -17.36
N ASP A 32 6.13 5.10 -17.89
CA ASP A 32 6.42 3.85 -17.21
C ASP A 32 7.50 4.09 -16.14
N PHE A 33 7.16 3.85 -14.88
CA PHE A 33 8.12 3.97 -13.78
C PHE A 33 8.52 2.58 -13.29
N GLU A 34 9.82 2.31 -13.32
CA GLU A 34 10.42 1.13 -12.69
C GLU A 34 11.12 1.55 -11.40
N GLY A 35 10.89 0.80 -10.33
CA GLY A 35 11.46 1.07 -9.02
C GLY A 35 11.65 -0.17 -8.16
N THR A 36 12.00 0.06 -6.90
CA THR A 36 12.18 -0.96 -5.88
C THR A 36 11.29 -0.65 -4.68
N LEU A 37 10.57 -1.66 -4.17
CA LEU A 37 9.84 -1.53 -2.91
C LEU A 37 10.82 -1.54 -1.74
N LYS A 38 11.20 -0.38 -1.21
CA LYS A 38 12.18 -0.26 -0.12
C LYS A 38 11.65 -0.75 1.22
N ASP A 39 10.39 -0.43 1.51
CA ASP A 39 9.74 -0.83 2.75
C ASP A 39 8.23 -0.91 2.59
N ARG A 40 7.57 -1.60 3.51
CA ARG A 40 6.13 -1.84 3.49
C ARG A 40 5.56 -2.04 4.89
N PHE A 41 4.52 -1.29 5.20
CA PHE A 41 3.61 -1.58 6.30
C PHE A 41 2.37 -2.33 5.79
N VAL A 42 1.92 -3.33 6.55
CA VAL A 42 0.78 -4.21 6.22
C VAL A 42 -0.13 -4.37 7.43
N GLU A 43 -1.41 -4.06 7.24
CA GLU A 43 -2.45 -4.21 8.28
C GLU A 43 -3.71 -4.87 7.71
N LYS A 44 -4.26 -5.86 8.44
CA LYS A 44 -5.53 -6.49 8.04
C LYS A 44 -6.66 -5.50 8.29
N SER A 45 -7.47 -5.23 7.27
CA SER A 45 -8.56 -4.24 7.38
C SER A 45 -9.95 -4.85 7.52
N GLY A 46 -10.12 -6.11 7.12
CA GLY A 46 -11.38 -6.84 7.28
C GLY A 46 -11.37 -8.17 6.55
N GLU A 47 -12.39 -8.99 6.79
CA GLU A 47 -12.58 -10.24 6.07
C GLU A 47 -14.05 -10.64 5.95
N ASP A 48 -14.36 -11.39 4.89
CA ASP A 48 -15.61 -12.09 4.69
C ASP A 48 -15.34 -13.56 4.32
N ASP A 49 -16.39 -14.34 4.03
CA ASP A 49 -16.30 -15.77 3.69
C ASP A 49 -15.46 -16.07 2.43
N TYR A 50 -15.17 -15.06 1.62
CA TYR A 50 -14.55 -15.17 0.32
C TYR A 50 -13.22 -14.42 0.23
N VAL A 51 -13.04 -13.36 1.00
CA VAL A 51 -11.95 -12.39 0.84
C VAL A 51 -11.38 -11.94 2.17
N THR A 52 -10.06 -11.80 2.25
CA THR A 52 -9.35 -11.04 3.30
C THR A 52 -8.77 -9.77 2.70
N TYR A 53 -8.97 -8.63 3.34
CA TYR A 53 -8.46 -7.33 2.90
C TYR A 53 -7.27 -6.88 3.74
N TRP A 54 -6.27 -6.31 3.07
CA TRP A 54 -5.02 -5.88 3.66
C TRP A 54 -4.69 -4.46 3.19
N ASN A 55 -4.66 -3.50 4.10
CA ASN A 55 -4.19 -2.15 3.83
C ASN A 55 -2.66 -2.14 3.75
N ILE A 56 -2.14 -1.39 2.78
CA ILE A 56 -0.71 -1.31 2.48
C ILE A 56 -0.28 0.15 2.46
N ILE A 57 0.86 0.41 3.08
CA ILE A 57 1.63 1.64 2.91
C ILE A 57 3.02 1.21 2.45
N ASP A 58 3.41 1.64 1.25
CA ASP A 58 4.68 1.29 0.61
C ASP A 58 5.58 2.51 0.54
N LEU A 59 6.88 2.30 0.79
CA LEU A 59 7.96 3.21 0.45
C LEU A 59 8.67 2.68 -0.81
N ILE A 60 8.70 3.46 -1.87
CA ILE A 60 9.18 3.03 -3.19
C ILE A 60 10.27 3.99 -3.66
N GLU A 61 11.37 3.45 -4.16
CA GLU A 61 12.38 4.23 -4.90
C GLU A 61 12.23 3.96 -6.39
N PHE A 62 11.90 4.99 -7.17
CA PHE A 62 11.85 4.88 -8.63
C PHE A 62 13.18 5.29 -9.26
N LYS A 63 13.57 4.57 -10.33
CA LYS A 63 14.80 4.86 -11.06
C LYS A 63 14.72 6.24 -11.72
N GLY A 64 15.72 7.07 -11.50
CA GLY A 64 15.82 8.41 -12.08
C GLY A 64 15.06 9.49 -11.30
N GLU A 65 14.29 9.12 -10.29
CA GLU A 65 13.66 10.06 -9.36
C GLU A 65 14.63 10.44 -8.24
N ASN A 66 14.48 11.65 -7.70
CA ASN A 66 15.37 12.23 -6.69
C ASN A 66 14.85 12.09 -5.25
N GLU A 67 13.66 11.52 -5.06
CA GLU A 67 13.07 11.28 -3.76
C GLU A 67 12.30 9.95 -3.75
N ASP A 68 12.08 9.42 -2.55
CA ASP A 68 11.23 8.25 -2.36
C ASP A 68 9.75 8.62 -2.53
N TRP A 69 8.98 7.65 -2.98
CA TRP A 69 7.55 7.75 -3.20
C TRP A 69 6.79 6.97 -2.14
N LEU A 70 5.66 7.51 -1.73
CA LEU A 70 4.71 6.83 -0.86
C LEU A 70 3.58 6.27 -1.71
N ARG A 71 3.18 5.01 -1.46
CA ARG A 71 1.94 4.46 -2.02
C ARG A 71 1.04 3.96 -0.90
N VAL A 72 -0.21 4.44 -0.90
CA VAL A 72 -1.28 3.94 -0.02
C VAL A 72 -2.29 3.17 -0.89
N THR A 73 -2.56 1.92 -0.53
CA THR A 73 -3.39 1.00 -1.32
C THR A 73 -3.87 -0.19 -0.48
N TYR A 74 -4.46 -1.20 -1.11
CA TYR A 74 -4.80 -2.45 -0.46
C TYR A 74 -4.64 -3.66 -1.40
N TYR A 75 -4.44 -4.83 -0.80
CA TYR A 75 -4.57 -6.13 -1.46
C TYR A 75 -5.81 -6.85 -0.95
N ARG A 76 -6.35 -7.72 -1.80
CA ARG A 76 -7.37 -8.69 -1.41
C ARG A 76 -6.89 -10.12 -1.68
N TYR A 77 -7.06 -11.00 -0.70
CA TYR A 77 -6.76 -12.42 -0.82
C TYR A 77 -8.06 -13.23 -0.95
N LYS A 78 -8.25 -13.92 -2.08
CA LYS A 78 -9.43 -14.75 -2.35
C LYS A 78 -9.27 -16.15 -1.75
N LYS A 79 -10.12 -16.48 -0.78
CA LYS A 79 -10.12 -17.74 -0.02
C LYS A 79 -10.52 -18.97 -0.86
N LYS A 80 -11.29 -18.80 -1.95
CA LYS A 80 -11.89 -19.92 -2.71
C LYS A 80 -11.34 -20.14 -4.13
N ALA A 81 -10.38 -19.34 -4.60
CA ALA A 81 -9.99 -19.36 -6.02
C ALA A 81 -8.47 -19.49 -6.22
N ILE A 82 -7.98 -20.72 -6.34
CA ILE A 82 -6.70 -21.01 -6.99
C ILE A 82 -6.98 -21.95 -8.17
N PRO A 83 -7.18 -21.45 -9.40
CA PRO A 83 -7.00 -22.26 -10.59
C PRO A 83 -5.55 -22.78 -10.61
N PRO A 84 -5.28 -24.04 -11.00
CA PRO A 84 -3.93 -24.63 -10.99
C PRO A 84 -2.85 -23.81 -11.73
N LYS A 85 -3.26 -22.86 -12.58
CA LYS A 85 -2.40 -22.02 -13.42
C LYS A 85 -2.21 -20.57 -12.92
N LYS A 86 -2.89 -20.13 -11.84
CA LYS A 86 -2.70 -18.79 -11.24
C LYS A 86 -2.16 -18.96 -9.82
N ARG A 87 -0.89 -18.62 -9.62
CA ARG A 87 -0.09 -18.98 -8.43
C ARG A 87 -0.53 -18.31 -7.12
N THR A 88 -1.46 -17.36 -7.12
CA THR A 88 -1.83 -16.65 -5.89
C THR A 88 -3.28 -16.19 -5.91
N GLY A 89 -4.00 -16.40 -4.80
CA GLY A 89 -5.33 -15.81 -4.56
C GLY A 89 -5.31 -14.29 -4.38
N TRP A 90 -4.14 -13.67 -4.48
CA TRP A 90 -3.90 -12.24 -4.31
C TRP A 90 -4.36 -11.42 -5.51
N VAL A 91 -5.04 -10.32 -5.23
CA VAL A 91 -5.41 -9.29 -6.22
C VAL A 91 -5.03 -7.93 -5.66
N PHE A 92 -4.24 -7.19 -6.43
CA PHE A 92 -3.85 -5.82 -6.13
C PHE A 92 -4.95 -4.84 -6.53
N ALA A 93 -5.27 -3.86 -5.69
CA ALA A 93 -6.27 -2.83 -5.97
C ALA A 93 -5.63 -1.55 -6.53
N GLY A 94 -4.96 -1.68 -7.68
CA GLY A 94 -4.19 -0.58 -8.27
C GLY A 94 -5.02 0.64 -8.69
N GLN A 95 -6.27 0.47 -9.12
CA GLN A 95 -7.13 1.60 -9.51
C GLN A 95 -7.45 2.55 -8.34
N THR A 96 -7.36 2.08 -7.10
CA THR A 96 -7.63 2.86 -5.89
C THR A 96 -6.36 3.22 -5.14
N SER A 97 -5.17 2.99 -5.72
CA SER A 97 -3.92 3.40 -5.09
C SER A 97 -3.67 4.88 -5.28
N LEU A 98 -3.26 5.55 -4.20
CA LEU A 98 -2.66 6.88 -4.26
C LEU A 98 -1.14 6.70 -4.16
N SER A 99 -0.41 7.17 -5.16
CA SER A 99 1.05 7.06 -5.20
C SER A 99 1.65 8.34 -5.75
N ASN A 100 2.49 9.00 -4.97
CA ASN A 100 3.14 10.27 -5.30
C ASN A 100 4.50 10.34 -4.59
N PRO A 101 5.39 11.25 -5.02
CA PRO A 101 6.58 11.61 -4.26
C PRO A 101 6.23 12.02 -2.82
N MET A 102 7.13 11.78 -1.87
CA MET A 102 6.93 12.13 -0.45
C MET A 102 6.59 13.62 -0.25
N SER A 103 7.27 14.50 -0.97
CA SER A 103 7.03 15.95 -0.94
C SER A 103 5.58 16.33 -1.30
N GLN A 104 4.99 15.64 -2.26
CA GLN A 104 3.60 15.89 -2.67
C GLN A 104 2.59 15.39 -1.63
N PHE A 105 2.90 14.29 -0.93
CA PHE A 105 2.08 13.84 0.20
C PHE A 105 2.13 14.84 1.35
N GLU A 106 3.31 15.36 1.67
CA GLU A 106 3.46 16.41 2.68
C GLU A 106 2.59 17.62 2.33
N GLU A 107 2.71 18.12 1.10
CA GLU A 107 1.92 19.26 0.65
C GLU A 107 0.41 18.97 0.70
N LEU A 108 -0.02 17.79 0.26
CA LEU A 108 -1.41 17.35 0.32
C LEU A 108 -1.95 17.41 1.75
N PHE A 109 -1.23 16.84 2.72
CA PHE A 109 -1.66 16.82 4.11
C PHE A 109 -1.61 18.21 4.75
N ILE A 110 -0.57 19.01 4.49
CA ILE A 110 -0.49 20.40 4.97
C ILE A 110 -1.71 21.20 4.49
N ARG A 111 -2.04 21.12 3.20
CA ARG A 111 -3.20 21.82 2.63
C ARG A 111 -4.50 21.32 3.27
N ALA A 112 -4.68 20.02 3.40
CA ALA A 112 -5.88 19.43 4.02
C ALA A 112 -6.03 19.83 5.50
N ILE A 113 -4.95 19.86 6.27
CA ILE A 113 -4.92 20.30 7.68
C ILE A 113 -5.24 21.80 7.79
N LYS A 114 -4.71 22.64 6.88
CA LYS A 114 -5.03 24.07 6.85
C LYS A 114 -6.51 24.32 6.55
N GLU A 115 -7.09 23.56 5.62
CA GLU A 115 -8.46 23.79 5.15
C GLU A 115 -9.55 23.13 6.01
N LYS A 116 -9.31 21.91 6.52
CA LYS A 116 -10.35 21.08 7.15
C LYS A 116 -10.08 20.88 8.64
N GLN A 117 -11.02 21.34 9.47
CA GLN A 117 -10.91 21.20 10.93
C GLN A 117 -10.82 19.74 11.39
N TRP A 118 -11.54 18.82 10.74
CA TRP A 118 -11.52 17.40 11.10
C TRP A 118 -10.16 16.73 10.81
N MET A 119 -9.41 17.19 9.80
CA MET A 119 -8.04 16.74 9.54
C MET A 119 -7.09 17.17 10.67
N ARG A 120 -7.25 18.39 11.20
CA ARG A 120 -6.48 18.86 12.35
C ARG A 120 -6.72 17.97 13.56
N THR A 121 -7.99 17.62 13.83
CA THR A 121 -8.35 16.74 14.94
C THR A 121 -7.70 15.36 14.75
N LEU A 122 -7.81 14.77 13.56
CA LEU A 122 -7.20 13.47 13.26
C LEU A 122 -5.70 13.45 13.56
N PHE A 123 -4.93 14.40 13.00
CA PHE A 123 -3.48 14.42 13.18
C PHE A 123 -3.08 14.71 14.64
N ARG A 124 -3.82 15.55 15.36
CA ARG A 124 -3.56 15.77 16.80
C ARG A 124 -3.74 14.50 17.62
N GLU A 125 -4.78 13.71 17.34
CA GLU A 125 -5.00 12.44 18.06
C GLU A 125 -3.97 11.38 17.69
N ILE A 126 -3.48 11.36 16.44
CA ILE A 126 -2.36 10.50 16.04
C ILE A 126 -1.10 10.88 16.82
N LEU A 127 -0.72 12.17 16.84
CA LEU A 127 0.48 12.64 17.55
C LEU A 127 0.41 12.45 19.07
N LYS A 128 -0.79 12.41 19.66
CA LYS A 128 -0.96 12.07 21.08
C LYS A 128 -0.63 10.59 21.36
N GLN A 129 -0.93 9.69 20.43
CA GLN A 129 -0.71 8.25 20.56
C GLN A 129 0.72 7.83 20.20
N CYS A 130 1.47 8.68 19.50
CA CYS A 130 2.87 8.48 19.14
C CYS A 130 3.76 9.51 19.87
N PRO A 131 4.02 9.35 21.18
CA PRO A 131 4.72 10.35 21.98
C PRO A 131 6.15 10.62 21.50
N ASP A 132 6.79 9.64 20.85
CA ASP A 132 8.16 9.74 20.34
C ASP A 132 8.26 10.54 19.02
N LEU A 133 7.13 10.98 18.45
CA LEU A 133 7.07 11.84 17.24
C LEU A 133 6.93 13.33 17.56
N LYS A 134 7.12 13.75 18.82
CA LYS A 134 6.95 15.15 19.28
C LYS A 134 8.23 15.95 19.26
#